data_AF-A0A0H1B4D9-F1
#
_entry.id   AF-A0A0H1B4D9-F1
#
_cell.length_a   1.000
_cell.length_b   1.000
_cell.length_c   1.000
_cell.angle_alpha   90.00
_cell.angle_beta   90.00
_cell.angle_gamma   90.00
#
_symmetry.space_group_name_H-M   'P 1'
#
loop_
_entity.id
_entity.type
_entity.pdbx_description
1 polymer ?
#
loop_
_entity_poly.entity_id
_entity_poly.type
_entity_poly.pdbx_seq_one_letter_code
_entity_poly.pdbx_strand_id
1 'polypeptide(L)'
;MLGAAGVWVGTRFVASVESGASQMHKDAVVNAGFGDTVTTLVVSGRPLRVLPNDYIKGWHEKPEEIKKLTDAGVVPIMKDFDEGKDVDIPFLMGHVAAAVKDIKPAGQIVDEMVKEAVHMLKVGNGYLGAGSKL
;
A
#
# COMPACT_ATOMS: atom_id res chain seq x y z
N MET A 1 -3.60 -17.54 14.89
CA MET A 1 -3.20 -16.11 14.76
C MET A 1 -1.70 -15.98 15.01
N LEU A 2 -1.06 -14.90 14.54
CA LEU A 2 0.41 -14.77 14.49
C LEU A 2 1.08 -14.19 15.75
N GLY A 3 0.33 -13.96 16.84
CA GLY A 3 0.89 -13.52 18.13
C GLY A 3 1.11 -12.00 18.29
N ALA A 4 0.71 -11.18 17.31
CA ALA A 4 0.75 -9.72 17.44
C ALA A 4 -0.31 -9.19 18.44
N ALA A 5 0.03 -8.15 19.20
CA ALA A 5 -0.88 -7.48 20.14
C ALA A 5 -1.59 -6.24 19.54
N GLY A 6 -1.20 -5.83 18.33
CA GLY A 6 -1.75 -4.69 17.63
C GLY A 6 -1.34 -4.69 16.16
N VAL A 7 -1.95 -3.81 15.36
CA VAL A 7 -1.70 -3.69 13.93
C VAL A 7 -1.42 -2.24 13.56
N TRP A 8 -0.51 -2.03 12.61
CA TRP A 8 -0.33 -0.75 11.93
C TRP A 8 -0.92 -0.87 10.53
N VAL A 9 -1.91 -0.03 10.23
CA VAL A 9 -2.60 -0.04 8.93
C VAL A 9 -2.38 1.27 8.19
N GLY A 10 -1.88 1.17 6.95
CA GLY A 10 -1.61 2.31 6.06
C GLY A 10 -2.67 2.44 4.95
N THR A 11 -2.53 1.66 3.87
CA THR A 11 -3.34 1.76 2.63
C THR A 11 -4.86 1.92 2.86
N ARG A 12 -5.45 1.16 3.80
CA ARG A 12 -6.89 1.24 4.11
C ARG A 12 -7.31 2.63 4.59
N PHE A 13 -6.45 3.34 5.32
CA PHE A 13 -6.69 4.70 5.80
C PHE A 13 -6.33 5.79 4.79
N VAL A 14 -5.64 5.48 3.70
CA VAL A 14 -5.53 6.41 2.57
C VAL A 14 -6.93 6.67 2.00
N ALA A 15 -7.72 5.60 1.82
CA ALA A 15 -9.11 5.63 1.38
C ALA A 15 -10.09 5.88 2.55
N SER A 16 -9.82 6.90 3.37
CA SER A 16 -10.78 7.44 4.34
C SER A 16 -11.24 8.85 3.95
N VAL A 17 -12.39 9.28 4.47
CA VAL A 17 -12.93 10.63 4.24
C VAL A 17 -11.98 11.69 4.79
N GLU A 18 -11.44 11.45 5.99
CA GLU A 18 -10.59 12.36 6.76
C GLU A 18 -9.14 12.42 6.26
N SER A 19 -8.73 11.45 5.43
CA SER A 19 -7.39 11.43 4.83
C SER A 19 -7.14 12.68 3.99
N GLY A 20 -5.99 13.33 4.20
CA GLY A 20 -5.51 14.47 3.42
C GLY A 20 -4.96 14.10 2.04
N ALA A 21 -5.00 12.82 1.66
CA ALA A 21 -4.64 12.39 0.30
C ALA A 21 -5.60 12.97 -0.74
N SER A 22 -5.08 13.20 -1.96
CA SER A 22 -5.91 13.68 -3.08
C SER A 22 -7.02 12.69 -3.42
N GLN A 23 -8.12 13.16 -3.99
CA GLN A 23 -9.21 12.27 -4.43
C GLN A 23 -8.69 11.23 -5.42
N MET A 24 -7.80 11.63 -6.33
CA MET A 24 -7.16 10.71 -7.28
C MET A 24 -6.37 9.59 -6.59
N HIS A 25 -5.68 9.87 -5.47
CA HIS A 25 -4.98 8.83 -4.70
C HIS A 25 -5.96 7.87 -4.02
N LYS A 26 -7.05 8.40 -3.44
CA LYS A 26 -8.10 7.57 -2.83
C LYS A 26 -8.75 6.66 -3.87
N ASP A 27 -9.09 7.20 -5.03
CA ASP A 27 -9.67 6.45 -6.14
C ASP A 27 -8.70 5.40 -6.68
N ALA A 28 -7.40 5.73 -6.80
CA ALA A 28 -6.38 4.79 -7.20
C ALA A 28 -6.27 3.60 -6.23
N VAL A 29 -6.39 3.83 -4.92
CA VAL A 29 -6.41 2.75 -3.92
C VAL A 29 -7.63 1.86 -4.10
N VAL A 30 -8.82 2.43 -4.29
CA VAL A 30 -10.07 1.67 -4.43
C VAL A 30 -10.10 0.84 -5.72
N ASN A 31 -9.54 1.39 -6.80
CA ASN A 31 -9.55 0.78 -8.12
C ASN A 31 -8.40 -0.22 -8.34
N ALA A 32 -7.38 -0.24 -7.49
CA ALA A 32 -6.28 -1.18 -7.61
C ALA A 32 -6.75 -2.65 -7.49
N GLY A 33 -6.19 -3.51 -8.34
CA GLY A 33 -6.33 -4.95 -8.35
C GLY A 33 -5.14 -5.68 -7.72
N PHE A 34 -5.24 -7.01 -7.69
CA PHE A 34 -4.16 -7.87 -7.23
C PHE A 34 -3.02 -7.88 -8.25
N GLY A 35 -1.80 -7.58 -7.80
CA GLY A 35 -0.61 -7.57 -8.66
C GLY A 35 -0.29 -6.22 -9.32
N ASP A 36 -1.16 -5.21 -9.17
CA ASP A 36 -0.97 -3.92 -9.84
C ASP A 36 0.18 -3.10 -9.26
N THR A 37 0.50 -3.27 -7.98
CA THR A 37 1.57 -2.49 -7.33
C THR A 37 2.95 -3.09 -7.58
N VAL A 38 3.96 -2.25 -7.76
CA VAL A 38 5.36 -2.66 -7.93
C VAL A 38 6.25 -2.06 -6.85
N THR A 39 7.41 -2.68 -6.62
CA THR A 39 8.49 -2.08 -5.81
C THR A 39 9.40 -1.28 -6.73
N THR A 40 9.79 -0.08 -6.32
CA THR A 40 10.69 0.80 -7.07
C THR A 40 11.72 1.46 -6.14
N LEU A 41 12.89 1.80 -6.68
CA LEU A 41 13.90 2.65 -6.03
C LEU A 41 13.79 4.12 -6.46
N VAL A 42 13.02 4.42 -7.50
CA VAL A 42 12.98 5.73 -8.17
C VAL A 42 12.57 6.86 -7.23
N VAL A 43 11.64 6.58 -6.32
CA VAL A 43 10.99 7.60 -5.48
C VAL A 43 11.85 8.00 -4.28
N SER A 44 12.59 7.07 -3.67
CA SER A 44 13.32 7.33 -2.41
C SER A 44 14.78 6.85 -2.39
N GLY A 45 15.23 6.21 -3.47
CA GLY A 45 16.50 5.46 -3.51
C GLY A 45 16.46 4.15 -2.73
N ARG A 46 15.34 3.82 -2.07
CA ARG A 46 15.12 2.62 -1.26
C ARG A 46 13.88 1.87 -1.75
N PRO A 47 13.78 0.54 -1.51
CA PRO A 47 12.63 -0.25 -1.93
C PRO A 47 11.33 0.33 -1.37
N LEU A 48 10.49 0.85 -2.26
CA LEU A 48 9.24 1.51 -1.92
C LEU A 48 8.14 1.04 -2.88
N ARG A 49 6.94 0.78 -2.35
CA ARG A 49 5.84 0.20 -3.12
C ARG A 49 4.87 1.28 -3.61
N VAL A 50 4.54 1.21 -4.89
CA VAL A 50 3.68 2.17 -5.57
C VAL A 50 2.71 1.46 -6.51
N LEU A 51 1.62 2.14 -6.86
CA LEU A 51 0.92 1.89 -8.12
C LEU A 51 1.74 2.54 -9.25
N PRO A 52 2.25 1.77 -10.22
CA PRO A 52 3.10 2.32 -11.27
C PRO A 52 2.28 3.16 -12.27
N ASN A 53 2.66 4.43 -12.40
CA ASN A 53 2.29 5.27 -13.53
C ASN A 53 3.35 5.17 -14.64
N ASP A 54 3.15 5.90 -15.73
CA ASP A 54 4.05 5.83 -16.89
C ASP A 54 5.46 6.37 -16.58
N TYR A 55 5.58 7.32 -15.65
CA TYR A 55 6.87 7.77 -15.13
C TYR A 55 7.68 6.64 -14.49
N ILE A 56 7.05 5.84 -13.60
CA ILE A 56 7.72 4.70 -12.97
C ILE A 56 8.03 3.60 -13.99
N LYS A 57 7.11 3.32 -14.92
CA LYS A 57 7.35 2.32 -15.98
C LYS A 57 8.56 2.69 -16.85
N GLY A 58 8.66 3.95 -17.28
CA GLY A 58 9.79 4.43 -18.09
C GLY A 58 11.13 4.37 -17.35
N TRP A 59 11.15 4.54 -16.03
CA TRP A 59 12.35 4.28 -15.24
C TRP A 59 12.69 2.79 -15.15
N HIS A 60 11.70 1.92 -15.01
CA HIS A 60 11.91 0.47 -14.91
C HIS A 60 12.43 -0.16 -16.21
N GLU A 61 12.32 0.51 -17.36
CA GLU A 61 12.96 0.11 -18.61
C GLU A 61 14.49 0.29 -18.61
N LYS A 62 15.05 1.03 -17.64
CA LYS A 62 16.48 1.36 -17.53
C LYS A 62 17.03 1.03 -16.13
N PRO A 63 16.99 -0.25 -15.72
CA PRO A 63 17.37 -0.68 -14.36
C PRO A 63 18.83 -0.39 -14.00
N GLU A 64 19.74 -0.43 -14.98
CA GLU A 64 21.16 -0.12 -14.76
C GLU A 64 21.39 1.36 -14.41
N GLU A 65 20.58 2.26 -14.97
CA GLU A 65 20.66 3.69 -14.65
C GLU A 65 20.12 3.97 -13.25
N ILE A 66 19.01 3.34 -12.87
CA ILE A 66 18.49 3.39 -11.49
C ILE A 66 19.59 2.96 -10.53
N LYS A 67 20.20 1.80 -10.76
CA LYS A 67 21.25 1.24 -9.89
C LYS A 67 22.43 2.19 -9.77
N LYS A 68 22.95 2.69 -10.89
CA LYS A 68 24.07 3.65 -10.91
C LYS A 68 23.78 4.90 -10.08
N LEU A 69 22.59 5.47 -10.21
CA LEU A 69 22.19 6.66 -9.46
C LEU A 69 22.09 6.35 -7.96
N THR A 70 21.41 5.26 -7.59
CA THR A 70 21.22 4.90 -6.19
C THR A 70 22.51 4.50 -5.49
N ASP A 71 23.44 3.83 -6.19
CA ASP A 71 24.77 3.52 -5.67
C ASP A 71 25.61 4.79 -5.42
N ALA A 72 25.38 5.84 -6.20
CA ALA A 72 25.99 7.15 -6.03
C ALA A 72 25.24 8.03 -4.99
N GLY A 73 24.20 7.50 -4.33
CA GLY A 73 23.39 8.24 -3.35
C GLY A 73 22.41 9.25 -3.98
N VAL A 74 22.19 9.20 -5.29
CA VAL A 74 21.28 10.08 -6.02
C VAL A 74 19.93 9.40 -6.17
N VAL A 75 18.86 10.07 -5.74
CA VAL A 75 17.49 9.58 -5.90
C VAL A 75 16.98 9.95 -7.30
N PRO A 76 16.55 9.00 -8.14
CA PRO A 76 16.16 9.27 -9.52
C PRO A 76 15.08 10.36 -9.68
N ILE A 77 14.03 10.33 -8.84
CA ILE A 77 12.97 11.36 -8.91
C ILE A 77 13.48 12.76 -8.55
N MET A 78 14.40 12.87 -7.59
CA MET A 78 14.97 14.17 -7.20
C MET A 78 15.86 14.72 -8.31
N LYS A 79 16.65 13.86 -8.96
CA LYS A 79 17.44 14.25 -10.13
C LYS A 79 16.56 14.81 -11.26
N ASP A 80 15.43 14.16 -11.56
CA ASP A 80 14.52 14.63 -12.60
C ASP A 80 13.87 15.97 -12.24
N PHE A 81 13.52 16.18 -10.95
CA PHE A 81 13.05 17.47 -10.46
C PHE A 81 14.11 18.57 -10.59
N ASP A 82 15.36 18.29 -10.19
CA ASP A 82 16.47 19.24 -10.29
C ASP A 82 16.80 19.61 -11.74
N GLU A 83 16.57 18.68 -12.68
CA GLU A 83 16.71 18.89 -14.13
C GLU A 83 15.49 19.58 -14.77
N GLY A 84 14.46 19.91 -13.98
CA GLY A 84 13.25 20.60 -14.45
C GLY A 84 12.36 19.73 -15.35
N LYS A 85 12.44 18.40 -15.24
CA LYS A 85 11.56 17.51 -15.98
C LYS A 85 10.17 17.49 -15.35
N ASP A 86 9.18 17.25 -16.20
CA ASP A 86 7.83 16.94 -15.73
C ASP A 86 7.83 15.55 -15.09
N VAL A 87 7.38 15.48 -13.84
CA VAL A 87 7.40 14.27 -13.02
C VAL A 87 6.00 14.03 -12.50
N ASP A 88 5.38 12.95 -12.99
CA ASP A 88 4.14 12.45 -12.43
C ASP A 88 4.44 11.59 -11.18
N ILE A 89 4.06 12.09 -10.01
CA ILE A 89 4.35 11.43 -8.72
C ILE A 89 3.43 10.21 -8.55
N PRO A 90 3.98 8.99 -8.43
CA PRO A 90 3.15 7.80 -8.32
C PRO A 90 2.47 7.72 -6.95
N PHE A 91 1.34 7.01 -6.90
CA PHE A 91 0.61 6.78 -5.65
C PHE A 91 1.22 5.66 -4.82
N LEU A 92 1.64 5.98 -3.59
CA LEU A 92 2.09 4.99 -2.63
C LEU A 92 0.90 4.17 -2.11
N MET A 93 1.00 2.85 -2.21
CA MET A 93 0.02 1.92 -1.63
C MET A 93 0.61 0.51 -1.52
N GLY A 94 0.14 -0.26 -0.53
CA GLY A 94 0.46 -1.68 -0.40
C GLY A 94 -0.42 -2.59 -1.25
N HIS A 95 -0.04 -3.87 -1.39
CA HIS A 95 -0.84 -4.89 -2.10
C HIS A 95 -2.28 -5.01 -1.61
N VAL A 96 -2.52 -4.71 -0.32
CA VAL A 96 -3.85 -4.73 0.29
C VAL A 96 -4.82 -3.73 -0.34
N ALA A 97 -4.35 -2.79 -1.16
CA ALA A 97 -5.23 -1.91 -1.97
C ALA A 97 -6.27 -2.72 -2.76
N ALA A 98 -5.90 -3.92 -3.24
CA ALA A 98 -6.81 -4.83 -3.91
C ALA A 98 -8.03 -5.27 -3.07
N ALA A 99 -7.96 -5.18 -1.75
CA ALA A 99 -9.07 -5.48 -0.83
C ALA A 99 -9.82 -4.21 -0.34
N VAL A 100 -9.33 -3.02 -0.68
CA VAL A 100 -9.98 -1.75 -0.37
C VAL A 100 -10.93 -1.40 -1.51
N LYS A 101 -12.23 -1.28 -1.22
CA LYS A 101 -13.28 -1.15 -2.26
C LYS A 101 -14.24 0.03 -2.06
N ASP A 102 -13.98 0.84 -1.06
CA ASP A 102 -14.81 1.98 -0.69
C ASP A 102 -13.95 3.07 -0.06
N ILE A 103 -14.49 4.29 0.00
CA ILE A 103 -13.97 5.37 0.83
C ILE A 103 -14.95 5.52 1.99
N LYS A 104 -14.45 5.39 3.22
CA LYS A 104 -15.27 5.38 4.44
C LYS A 104 -14.75 6.35 5.50
N PRO A 105 -15.59 6.84 6.41
CA PRO A 105 -15.11 7.53 7.62
C PRO A 105 -14.14 6.63 8.41
N ALA A 106 -13.07 7.21 8.94
CA ALA A 106 -12.03 6.49 9.66
C ALA A 106 -12.57 5.72 10.88
N GLY A 107 -13.54 6.30 11.59
CA GLY A 107 -14.21 5.63 12.72
C GLY A 107 -14.93 4.35 12.30
N GLN A 108 -15.60 4.37 11.14
CA GLN A 108 -16.27 3.19 10.59
C GLN A 108 -15.27 2.11 10.21
N ILE A 109 -14.13 2.48 9.61
CA ILE A 109 -13.06 1.53 9.27
C ILE A 109 -12.57 0.80 10.52
N VAL A 110 -12.30 1.54 11.61
CA VAL A 110 -11.85 0.96 12.89
C VAL A 110 -12.92 0.02 13.47
N ASP A 111 -14.17 0.46 13.51
CA ASP A 111 -15.28 -0.34 14.05
C ASP A 111 -15.46 -1.66 13.28
N GLU A 112 -15.43 -1.62 11.95
CA GLU A 112 -15.53 -2.81 11.09
C GLU A 112 -14.35 -3.75 11.33
N MET A 113 -13.12 -3.23 11.34
CA MET A 113 -11.91 -4.04 11.61
C MET A 113 -11.97 -4.76 12.96
N VAL A 114 -12.39 -4.06 14.03
CA VAL A 114 -12.49 -4.66 15.37
C VAL A 114 -13.60 -5.71 15.41
N LYS A 115 -14.78 -5.41 14.84
CA LYS A 115 -15.91 -6.36 14.78
C LYS A 115 -15.52 -7.64 14.04
N GLU A 116 -14.90 -7.52 12.86
CA GLU A 116 -14.44 -8.66 12.08
C GLU A 116 -13.34 -9.44 12.79
N ALA A 117 -12.38 -8.78 13.44
CA ALA A 117 -11.35 -9.45 14.22
C ALA A 117 -11.95 -10.28 15.36
N VAL A 118 -12.90 -9.72 16.13
CA VAL A 118 -13.62 -10.43 17.20
C VAL A 118 -14.40 -11.62 16.63
N HIS A 119 -15.07 -11.46 15.49
CA HIS A 119 -15.78 -12.54 14.83
C HIS A 119 -14.82 -13.68 14.44
N MET A 120 -13.72 -13.37 13.76
CA MET A 120 -12.74 -14.37 13.31
C MET A 120 -12.03 -15.07 14.48
N LEU A 121 -11.81 -14.38 15.61
CA LEU A 121 -11.30 -15.01 16.83
C LEU A 121 -12.28 -16.03 17.40
N LYS A 122 -13.58 -15.72 17.43
CA LYS A 122 -14.63 -16.65 17.88
C LYS A 122 -14.74 -17.87 16.97
N VAL A 123 -14.70 -17.66 15.65
CA VAL A 123 -14.69 -18.77 14.66
C VAL A 123 -13.48 -19.67 14.89
N GLY A 124 -12.29 -19.09 15.01
CA GLY A 124 -11.05 -19.83 15.28
C GLY A 124 -11.11 -20.64 16.58
N ASN A 125 -11.68 -20.08 17.64
CA ASN A 125 -11.88 -20.78 18.91
C ASN A 125 -12.88 -21.95 18.78
N GLY A 126 -13.90 -21.82 17.92
CA GLY A 126 -14.85 -22.90 17.63
C GLY A 126 -14.18 -24.15 17.06
N TYR A 127 -13.11 -24.00 16.27
CA TYR A 127 -12.34 -25.13 15.75
C TYR A 127 -11.54 -25.88 16.81
N LEU A 128 -11.24 -25.23 17.94
CA LEU A 128 -10.54 -25.85 19.07
C LEU A 128 -11.51 -26.52 20.05
N GLY A 129 -12.75 -26.03 20.13
CA GLY A 129 -13.77 -26.46 21.09
C GLY A 129 -14.58 -27.70 20.70
N ALA A 130 -14.39 -28.25 19.49
CA ALA A 130 -14.96 -29.55 19.12
C ALA A 130 -14.19 -30.67 19.82
N GLY A 131 -14.50 -30.86 21.11
CA GLY A 131 -13.99 -31.97 21.92
C GLY A 131 -14.25 -33.31 21.22
N SER A 132 -13.25 -34.19 21.32
CA SER A 132 -13.33 -35.59 20.90
C SER A 132 -14.66 -36.21 21.31
N LYS A 133 -15.44 -36.70 20.34
CA LYS A 133 -16.57 -37.60 20.60
C LYS A 133 -16.05 -39.03 20.82
N LEU A 134 -15.19 -39.21 21.81
CA LEU A 134 -14.81 -40.53 22.35
C LEU A 134 -15.33 -40.63 23.77
#